data_AF-B6SR60-F1
#
_entry.id   AF-B6SR60-F1
#
_cell.length_a   1.000
_cell.length_b   1.000
_cell.length_c   1.000
_cell.angle_alpha   90.00
_cell.angle_beta   90.00
_cell.angle_gamma   90.00
#
_symmetry.space_group_name_H-M   'P 1'
#
loop_
_entity.id
_entity.type
_entity.pdbx_description
1 polymer ?
#
loop_
_entity_poly.entity_id
_entity_poly.type
_entity_poly.pdbx_seq_one_letter_code
_entity_poly.pdbx_strand_id
1 'polypeptide(L)' 'MAAATMGAVRVLCGAEKERVVGAHKAPGACPRCGGAVVAVDVESERRVLGLPLCLKSKRKYSCTRCLRRLVTLCG' A
#
# COMPACT_ATOMS: atom_id res chain seq x y z
N MET A 1 0.17 -9.83 19.50
CA MET A 1 0.42 -8.94 20.65
C MET A 1 1.70 -8.17 20.41
N ALA A 2 1.62 -6.86 20.20
CA ALA A 2 2.69 -5.89 20.48
C ALA A 2 2.02 -4.51 20.48
N ALA A 3 1.62 -4.08 21.67
CA ALA A 3 1.14 -2.74 21.92
C ALA A 3 2.30 -1.76 21.71
N ALA A 4 2.08 -0.71 20.91
CA ALA A 4 2.95 0.46 20.91
C ALA A 4 2.04 1.69 21.00
N THR A 5 1.99 2.22 22.21
CA THR A 5 1.40 3.50 22.61
C THR A 5 1.69 4.61 21.58
N MET A 6 0.65 5.13 20.95
CA MET A 6 0.73 6.32 20.08
C MET A 6 0.84 7.60 20.92
N GLY A 7 1.90 7.69 21.74
CA GLY A 7 2.23 8.87 22.53
C GLY A 7 2.83 9.98 21.67
N ALA A 8 2.07 11.06 21.50
CA ALA A 8 2.51 12.46 21.55
C ALA A 8 3.90 12.86 20.97
N VAL A 9 4.26 12.45 19.75
CA VAL A 9 5.36 13.11 18.99
C VAL A 9 4.86 13.52 17.60
N ARG A 10 4.02 14.56 17.56
CA ARG A 10 3.53 15.16 16.30
C ARG A 10 4.52 16.10 15.62
N VAL A 11 5.66 16.44 16.23
CA VAL A 11 6.52 17.56 15.77
C VAL A 11 7.80 17.14 15.04
N LEU A 12 8.20 15.85 15.06
CA LEU A 12 9.45 15.39 14.41
C LEU A 12 9.26 14.30 13.34
N CYS A 13 8.00 14.01 12.98
CA CYS A 13 7.72 13.02 11.96
C CYS A 13 7.98 13.60 10.57
N GLY A 14 9.13 13.28 9.99
CA GLY A 14 9.45 13.60 8.60
C GLY A 14 8.42 13.00 7.64
N ALA A 15 8.40 13.56 6.43
CA ALA A 15 7.43 13.24 5.39
C ALA A 15 7.33 11.73 5.14
N GLU A 16 6.10 11.22 5.00
CA GLU A 16 5.86 9.86 4.54
C GLU A 16 6.25 9.76 3.07
N LYS A 17 7.24 8.93 2.74
CA LYS A 17 7.69 8.71 1.36
C LYS A 17 7.04 7.45 0.83
N GLU A 18 6.15 7.59 -0.15
CA GLU A 18 5.51 6.46 -0.82
C GLU A 18 6.32 6.08 -2.08
N ARG A 19 6.67 4.80 -2.25
CA ARG A 19 7.41 4.26 -3.39
C ARG A 19 6.75 2.98 -3.88
N VAL A 20 6.58 2.86 -5.19
CA VAL A 20 6.18 1.60 -5.82
C VAL A 20 7.38 0.66 -5.86
N VAL A 21 7.21 -0.55 -5.32
CA VAL A 21 8.30 -1.53 -5.15
C VAL A 21 8.14 -2.70 -6.11
N GLY A 22 6.91 -2.98 -6.54
CA GLY A 22 6.64 -3.98 -7.55
C GLY A 22 5.27 -3.81 -8.18
N ALA A 23 5.15 -4.26 -9.42
CA ALA A 23 3.88 -4.45 -10.08
C ALA A 23 3.87 -5.83 -10.75
N HIS A 24 2.86 -6.63 -10.48
CA HIS A 24 2.75 -7.99 -11.00
C HIS A 24 1.31 -8.37 -11.28
N LYS A 25 1.14 -9.32 -12.20
CA LYS A 25 -0.18 -9.86 -12.53
C LYS A 25 -0.74 -10.59 -11.31
N ALA A 26 -1.91 -10.18 -10.85
CA ALA A 26 -2.60 -10.83 -9.76
C ALA A 26 -3.44 -12.01 -10.29
N PRO A 27 -3.56 -13.12 -9.52
CA PRO A 27 -4.53 -14.14 -9.82
C PRO A 27 -5.95 -13.58 -9.64
N GLY A 28 -6.85 -13.90 -10.56
CA GLY A 28 -8.23 -13.42 -10.56
C GLY A 28 -8.56 -12.49 -11.73
N ALA A 29 -9.84 -12.16 -11.84
CA ALA A 29 -10.39 -11.31 -12.88
C ALA A 29 -11.18 -10.15 -12.26
N CYS A 30 -11.21 -9.02 -12.96
CA CYS A 30 -12.01 -7.88 -12.55
C CYS A 30 -13.50 -8.28 -12.51
N PRO A 31 -14.20 -8.14 -11.36
CA PRO A 31 -15.60 -8.55 -11.22
C PRO A 31 -16.56 -7.75 -12.11
N ARG A 32 -16.10 -6.64 -12.69
CA ARG A 32 -16.92 -5.81 -13.59
C ARG A 32 -16.74 -6.12 -15.07
N CYS A 33 -15.53 -6.45 -15.50
CA CYS A 33 -15.21 -6.56 -16.93
C CYS A 33 -14.46 -7.84 -17.32
N GLY A 34 -14.24 -8.76 -16.37
CA GLY A 34 -13.50 -10.02 -16.58
C GLY A 34 -12.02 -9.83 -16.95
N GLY A 35 -11.53 -8.59 -16.96
CA GLY A 35 -10.16 -8.28 -17.37
C GLY A 35 -9.12 -8.68 -16.34
N ALA A 36 -7.87 -8.79 -16.79
CA ALA A 36 -6.74 -9.07 -15.91
C ALA A 36 -6.59 -8.00 -14.81
N VAL A 37 -6.17 -8.46 -13.64
CA VAL A 37 -5.89 -7.63 -12.48
C VAL A 37 -4.38 -7.56 -12.28
N VAL A 38 -3.87 -6.37 -12.00
CA VAL A 38 -2.49 -6.13 -11.61
C VAL A 38 -2.49 -5.74 -10.14
N ALA A 39 -1.61 -6.36 -9.38
CA ALA A 39 -1.27 -5.93 -8.05
C ALA A 39 -0.04 -5.03 -8.11
N VAL A 40 -0.09 -3.92 -7.36
CA VAL A 40 0.99 -2.96 -7.22
C VAL A 40 1.33 -2.88 -5.75
N ASP A 41 2.53 -3.31 -5.39
CA ASP A 41 3.06 -3.21 -4.04
C ASP A 41 3.71 -1.84 -3.86
N VAL A 42 3.24 -1.13 -2.84
CA VAL A 42 3.63 0.22 -2.55
C VAL A 42 4.12 0.28 -1.11
N GLU A 43 5.40 0.61 -0.94
CA GLU A 43 5.99 0.82 0.36
C GLU A 43 5.91 2.29 0.76
N SER A 44 5.50 2.53 2.00
CA SER A 44 5.50 3.82 2.63
C SER A 44 6.54 3.81 3.74
N GLU A 45 7.60 4.59 3.56
CA GLU A 45 8.65 4.77 4.55
C GLU A 45 8.37 6.04 5.34
N ARG A 46 8.28 5.91 6.67
CA ARG A 46 8.22 7.06 7.58
C ARG A 46 9.59 7.31 8.16
N ARG A 47 10.17 8.47 7.85
CA ARG A 47 11.42 8.95 8.45
C ARG A 47 11.12 9.88 9.61
N VAL A 48 11.80 9.70 10.74
CA VAL A 48 11.72 10.61 11.89
C VAL A 48 13.16 10.90 12.28
N LEU A 49 13.52 12.18 12.40
CA LEU A 49 14.89 12.61 12.71
C LEU A 49 15.98 12.00 11.77
N GLY A 50 15.64 11.77 10.49
CA GLY A 50 16.56 11.21 9.50
C GLY A 50 16.70 9.68 9.53
N LEU A 51 16.08 8.99 10.50
CA LEU A 51 16.08 7.53 10.61
C LEU A 51 14.76 6.93 10.08
N PRO A 52 14.81 5.83 9.29
CA PRO A 52 13.61 5.11 8.87
C PRO A 52 13.01 4.37 10.08
N LEU A 53 11.85 4.82 10.57
CA LEU A 53 11.20 4.21 11.74
C LEU A 53 10.19 3.14 11.35
N CYS A 54 9.49 3.30 10.22
CA CYS A 54 8.43 2.39 9.82
C CYS A 54 8.39 2.23 8.30
N LEU A 55 8.50 0.99 7.84
CA LEU A 55 8.19 0.61 6.46
C LEU A 55 6.82 -0.07 6.47
N LYS A 56 5.84 0.54 5.78
CA LYS A 56 4.51 -0.03 5.59
C LYS A 56 4.33 -0.39 4.12
N SER A 57 4.36 -1.69 3.81
CA SER A 57 3.96 -2.16 2.49
C SER A 57 2.44 -2.27 2.38
N LYS A 58 1.87 -1.70 1.31
CA LYS A 58 0.45 -1.78 0.96
C LYS A 58 0.34 -2.29 -0.47
N ARG A 59 -0.48 -3.32 -0.64
CA ARG A 59 -0.80 -3.88 -1.97
C ARG A 59 -2.08 -3.25 -2.51
N LYS A 60 -2.01 -2.67 -3.70
CA LYS A 60 -3.13 -2.04 -4.41
C LYS A 60 -3.47 -2.88 -5.64
N TYR A 61 -4.73 -3.14 -5.89
CA TYR A 61 -5.18 -3.90 -7.06
C TYR A 61 -5.84 -3.00 -8.09
N SER A 62 -5.55 -3.21 -9.37
CA SER A 62 -6.03 -2.37 -10.48
C SER A 62 -6.40 -3.28 -11.65
N CYS A 63 -7.51 -3.01 -12.33
CA CYS A 63 -7.80 -3.69 -13.59
C CYS A 63 -7.02 -3.04 -14.75
N THR A 64 -6.40 -3.83 -15.62
CA THR A 64 -5.69 -3.29 -16.80
C THR A 64 -6.60 -2.75 -17.89
N ARG A 65 -7.82 -3.30 -18.00
CA ARG A 65 -8.82 -2.84 -19.00
C ARG A 65 -9.59 -1.64 -18.50
N CYS A 66 -10.08 -1.74 -17.27
CA CYS A 66 -11.01 -0.77 -16.71
C CYS A 66 -10.30 0.37 -15.96
N LEU A 67 -8.98 0.25 -15.70
CA LEU A 67 -8.12 1.18 -14.94
C LEU A 67 -8.67 1.56 -13.55
N ARG A 68 -9.70 0.86 -13.08
CA ARG A 68 -10.31 1.06 -11.78
C ARG A 68 -9.51 0.33 -10.72
N ARG A 69 -9.33 0.99 -9.57
CA ARG A 69 -8.82 0.36 -8.36
C ARG A 69 -9.85 -0.64 -7.84
N LEU A 70 -9.39 -1.85 -7.56
CA LEU A 70 -10.15 -2.92 -6.94
C LEU A 70 -9.87 -2.90 -5.44
N VAL A 71 -10.93 -2.88 -4.64
CA VAL A 71 -10.85 -3.01 -3.18
C VAL A 71 -11.07 -4.48 -2.88
N THR A 72 -10.14 -5.13 -2.20
CA THR A 72 -10.33 -6.51 -1.72
C THR A 72 -11.36 -6.48 -0.60
N LEU A 73 -12.62 -6.76 -0.95
CA LEU A 73 -13.64 -7.18 0.02
C LEU A 73 -13.43 -8.68 0.22
N CYS A 74 -12.57 -9.06 1.16
CA CYS A 74 -12.57 -10.44 1.61
C CYS A 74 -13.89 -10.67 2.35
N GLY A 75 -14.76 -11.51 1.79
CA GLY A 75 -15.85 -12.16 2.51
C GLY A 75 -15.34 -13.37 3.27
#